data_AF-A0A7R9MRF3-F1
#
_entry.id   AF-A0A7R9MRF3-F1
#
_cell.length_a   1.000
_cell.length_b   1.000
_cell.length_c   1.000
_cell.angle_alpha   90.00
_cell.angle_beta   90.00
_cell.angle_gamma   90.00
#
_symmetry.space_group_name_H-M   'P 1'
#
loop_
_entity.id
_entity.type
_entity.pdbx_description
1 polymer ?
#
loop_
_entity_poly.entity_id
_entity_poly.type
_entity_poly.pdbx_seq_one_letter_code
_entity_poly.pdbx_strand_id
1 'polypeptide(L)'
;MDRTKHFASETPQAFRYQYIRDAYNKCSQDDYEFNTECLDLVQRYTSSKVKLIEANASTYFKVTYKKDIYSAEGVLRGFTIAVNLI
;
A
#
# COMPACT_ATOMS: atom_id res chain seq x y z
N MET A 1 -10.03 -7.68 -18.14
CA MET A 1 -8.87 -6.95 -17.55
C MET A 1 -7.64 -7.84 -17.70
N ASP A 2 -6.52 -7.27 -18.13
CA ASP A 2 -5.28 -8.03 -18.32
C ASP A 2 -4.49 -8.08 -16.99
N ARG A 3 -4.44 -9.24 -16.33
CA ARG A 3 -3.80 -9.40 -15.01
C ARG A 3 -2.30 -9.11 -15.03
N THR A 4 -1.65 -9.20 -16.19
CA THR A 4 -0.21 -8.98 -16.33
C THR A 4 0.18 -7.51 -16.32
N LYS A 5 -0.81 -6.62 -16.48
CA LYS A 5 -0.62 -5.16 -16.57
C LYS A 5 -1.02 -4.40 -15.30
N HIS A 6 -1.50 -5.11 -14.28
CA HIS A 6 -2.06 -4.49 -13.08
C HIS A 6 -1.46 -5.13 -11.82
N PHE A 7 -1.21 -4.28 -10.82
CA PHE A 7 -0.71 -4.68 -9.51
C PHE A 7 -1.67 -4.17 -8.43
N ALA A 8 -1.80 -4.93 -7.34
CA ALA A 8 -2.45 -4.43 -6.15
C ALA A 8 -1.47 -3.53 -5.40
N SER A 9 -1.89 -2.29 -5.13
CA SER A 9 -1.14 -1.38 -4.29
C SER A 9 -1.33 -1.79 -2.82
N GLU A 10 -0.23 -1.87 -2.09
CA GLU A 10 -0.20 -2.20 -0.67
C GLU A 10 0.44 -1.04 0.12
N THR A 11 0.41 -1.14 1.46
CA THR A 11 1.10 -0.20 2.36
C THR A 11 2.21 -0.94 3.12
N PRO A 12 3.32 -0.26 3.52
CA PRO A 12 3.52 1.18 3.59
C PRO A 12 3.82 1.84 2.24
N GLN A 13 3.50 3.12 2.15
CA GLN A 13 3.93 4.02 1.07
C GLN A 13 4.75 5.16 1.67
N ALA A 14 5.73 5.67 0.92
CA ALA A 14 6.62 6.72 1.40
C ALA A 14 6.77 7.83 0.36
N PHE A 15 6.62 9.08 0.82
CA PHE A 15 6.71 10.27 -0.01
C PHE A 15 7.58 11.33 0.66
N ARG A 16 8.31 12.12 -0.14
CA ARG A 16 8.86 13.37 0.38
C ARG A 16 7.70 14.29 0.73
N TYR A 17 7.74 14.89 1.92
CA TYR A 17 6.65 15.71 2.46
C TYR A 17 6.13 16.77 1.47
N GLN A 18 7.04 17.47 0.79
CA GLN A 18 6.67 18.49 -0.19
C GLN A 18 5.74 17.95 -1.30
N TYR A 19 5.99 16.73 -1.80
CA TYR A 19 5.20 16.19 -2.91
C TYR A 19 3.82 15.76 -2.46
N ILE A 20 3.71 15.07 -1.31
CA ILE A 20 2.41 14.64 -0.82
C ILE A 20 1.55 15.83 -0.41
N ARG A 21 2.13 16.83 0.26
CA ARG A 21 1.45 18.08 0.61
C ARG A 21 0.97 18.82 -0.64
N ASP A 22 1.84 19.01 -1.62
CA ASP A 22 1.49 19.74 -2.84
C ASP A 22 0.43 19.00 -3.67
N ALA A 23 0.40 17.66 -3.62
CA ALA A 23 -0.64 16.86 -4.26
C ALA A 23 -2.01 17.10 -3.62
N TYR A 24 -2.09 17.02 -2.28
CA TYR A 24 -3.33 17.29 -1.55
C TYR A 24 -3.81 18.74 -1.66
N ASN A 25 -2.89 19.71 -1.75
CA ASN A 25 -3.27 21.11 -1.95
C ASN A 25 -3.86 21.39 -3.35
N LYS A 26 -3.64 20.51 -4.32
CA LYS A 26 -4.06 20.69 -5.71
C LYS A 26 -5.15 19.73 -6.15
N CYS A 27 -5.40 18.65 -5.41
CA CYS A 27 -6.40 17.67 -5.79
C CYS A 27 -7.80 18.30 -5.79
N SER A 28 -8.69 17.80 -6.64
CA SER A 28 -10.08 18.26 -6.62
C SER A 28 -10.79 17.81 -5.34
N GLN A 29 -11.95 18.39 -5.04
CA GLN A 29 -12.77 17.92 -3.92
C GLN A 29 -13.20 16.45 -4.13
N ASP A 30 -13.53 16.07 -5.37
CA ASP A 30 -13.90 14.69 -5.70
C ASP A 30 -12.74 13.73 -5.47
N ASP A 31 -11.51 14.13 -5.82
CA ASP A 31 -10.32 13.33 -5.54
C ASP A 31 -10.10 13.20 -4.03
N TYR A 32 -10.27 14.27 -3.27
CA TYR A 32 -10.12 14.23 -1.81
C TYR A 32 -11.14 13.30 -1.15
N GLU A 33 -12.38 13.28 -1.64
CA GLU A 33 -13.48 12.50 -1.07
C GLU A 33 -13.44 11.03 -1.49
N PHE A 34 -13.11 10.75 -2.76
CA PHE A 34 -13.33 9.43 -3.37
C PHE A 34 -12.07 8.71 -3.81
N ASN A 35 -10.93 9.38 -3.93
CA ASN A 35 -9.68 8.71 -4.27
C ASN A 35 -9.19 7.87 -3.08
N THR A 36 -8.72 6.65 -3.36
CA THR A 36 -8.27 5.71 -2.34
C THR A 36 -6.75 5.49 -2.33
N GLU A 37 -6.00 6.25 -3.14
CA GLU A 37 -4.60 5.96 -3.46
C GLU A 37 -3.73 7.22 -3.46
N CYS A 38 -2.94 7.41 -2.40
CA CYS A 38 -2.02 8.55 -2.25
C CYS A 38 -1.00 8.62 -3.38
N LEU A 39 -0.56 7.46 -3.89
CA LEU A 39 0.37 7.36 -5.00
C LEU A 39 -0.18 8.02 -6.27
N ASP A 40 -1.48 7.82 -6.54
CA ASP A 40 -2.18 8.38 -7.70
C ASP A 40 -2.25 9.91 -7.61
N LEU A 41 -2.58 10.46 -6.42
CA LEU A 41 -2.57 11.92 -6.21
C LEU A 41 -1.19 12.51 -6.48
N VAL A 42 -0.14 11.90 -5.91
CA VAL A 42 1.24 12.38 -6.11
C VAL A 42 1.64 12.31 -7.59
N GLN A 43 1.25 11.25 -8.30
CA GLN A 43 1.58 11.08 -9.71
C GLN A 43 0.84 12.07 -10.62
N ARG A 44 -0.42 12.40 -10.31
CA ARG A 44 -1.23 13.34 -11.11
C ARG A 44 -0.90 14.81 -10.85
N TYR A 45 -0.64 15.19 -9.61
CA TYR A 45 -0.56 16.61 -9.21
C TYR A 45 0.87 17.13 -8.98
N THR A 46 1.88 16.28 -9.17
CA THR A 46 3.29 16.65 -9.03
C THR A 46 4.15 16.09 -10.15
N SER A 47 5.40 16.54 -10.24
CA SER A 47 6.41 16.01 -11.16
C SER A 47 7.19 14.82 -10.59
N SER A 48 6.71 14.22 -9.49
CA SER A 48 7.40 13.13 -8.81
C SER A 48 7.48 11.87 -9.68
N LYS A 49 8.66 11.26 -9.73
CA LYS A 49 8.85 9.91 -10.27
C LYS A 49 8.62 8.91 -9.16
N VAL A 50 7.51 8.19 -9.28
CA VAL A 50 7.14 7.13 -8.35
C VAL A 50 7.71 5.78 -8.78
N LYS A 51 8.08 4.96 -7.81
CA LYS A 51 8.65 3.63 -8.03
C LYS A 51 7.78 2.60 -7.32
N LEU A 52 7.37 1.57 -8.05
CA LEU A 52 6.73 0.39 -7.46
C LEU A 52 7.81 -0.54 -6.94
N ILE A 53 7.62 -1.04 -5.72
CA ILE A 53 8.48 -2.01 -5.06
C ILE A 53 7.63 -3.25 -4.82
N GLU A 54 8.15 -4.41 -5.21
CA GLU A 54 7.46 -5.67 -5.00
C GLU A 54 7.32 -5.95 -3.50
N ALA A 55 6.09 -6.26 -3.07
CA ALA A 55 5.76 -6.61 -1.70
C ALA A 55 5.34 -8.07 -1.63
N ASN A 56 5.70 -8.75 -0.53
CA ASN A 56 5.27 -10.12 -0.30
C ASN A 56 3.77 -10.15 0.05
N ALA A 57 2.95 -10.67 -0.86
CA ALA A 57 1.49 -10.73 -0.68
C ALA A 57 1.07 -11.52 0.58
N SER A 58 1.88 -12.45 1.07
CA SER A 58 1.58 -13.22 2.28
C SER A 58 1.80 -12.45 3.58
N THR A 59 2.45 -11.28 3.56
CA THR A 59 2.76 -10.51 4.78
C THR A 59 2.30 -9.06 4.73
N TYR A 60 2.04 -8.48 3.56
CA TYR A 60 1.64 -7.07 3.39
C TYR A 60 0.13 -6.88 3.19
N PHE A 61 -0.66 -7.95 3.26
CA PHE A 61 -2.11 -7.88 3.07
C PHE A 61 -2.83 -7.11 4.19
N LYS A 62 -3.88 -6.36 3.83
CA LYS A 62 -4.76 -5.71 4.79
C LYS A 62 -5.73 -6.72 5.43
N VAL A 63 -5.68 -6.88 6.75
CA VAL A 63 -6.67 -7.64 7.52
C VAL A 63 -8.01 -6.90 7.47
N THR A 64 -8.98 -7.44 6.73
CA THR A 64 -10.28 -6.79 6.51
C THR A 64 -11.44 -7.67 6.95
N TYR A 65 -11.36 -8.97 6.67
CA TYR A 65 -12.39 -9.97 7.00
C TYR A 65 -11.94 -10.89 8.12
N LYS A 66 -12.91 -11.57 8.76
CA LYS A 66 -12.63 -12.55 9.83
C LYS A 66 -11.65 -13.64 9.41
N LYS A 67 -11.70 -14.09 8.15
CA LYS A 67 -10.76 -15.09 7.63
C LYS A 67 -9.31 -14.59 7.60
N ASP A 68 -9.10 -13.28 7.42
CA ASP A 68 -7.77 -12.68 7.35
C ASP A 68 -7.10 -12.69 8.73
N ILE A 69 -7.89 -12.73 9.82
CA ILE A 69 -7.39 -12.88 11.19
C ILE A 69 -6.69 -14.24 11.35
N TYR A 70 -7.31 -15.32 10.86
CA TYR A 70 -6.70 -16.66 10.92
C TYR A 70 -5.41 -16.72 10.08
N SER A 71 -5.42 -16.07 8.90
CA SER A 71 -4.20 -15.95 8.08
C SER A 71 -3.09 -15.18 8.81
N ALA A 72 -3.43 -14.05 9.43
CA ALA A 72 -2.47 -13.23 10.19
C ALA A 72 -1.91 -13.98 11.40
N GLU A 73 -2.75 -14.72 12.13
CA GLU A 73 -2.31 -15.58 13.23
C GLU A 73 -1.30 -16.63 12.76
N GLY A 74 -1.59 -17.31 11.64
CA GLY A 74 -0.67 -18.29 11.05
C GLY A 74 0.69 -17.69 10.70
N VAL A 75 0.70 -16.51 10.09
CA VAL A 75 1.93 -15.77 9.76
C VAL A 75 2.73 -15.44 11.01
N LEU A 76 2.09 -14.89 12.05
CA LEU A 76 2.75 -14.52 13.32
C LEU A 76 3.32 -15.73 14.06
N ARG A 77 2.59 -16.85 14.11
CA ARG A 77 3.08 -18.10 14.72
C ARG A 77 4.29 -18.65 13.97
N GLY A 78 4.26 -18.62 12.63
CA GLY A 78 5.40 -19.00 11.79
C GLY A 78 6.65 -18.19 12.11
N PHE A 79 6.53 -16.85 12.23
CA PHE A 79 7.63 -15.98 12.63
C PHE A 79 8.18 -16.32 14.03
N THR A 80 7.30 -16.56 15.00
CA THR A 80 7.69 -16.88 16.38
C THR A 80 8.53 -18.17 16.44
N ILE A 81 8.15 -19.18 15.66
CA ILE A 81 8.91 -20.44 15.57
C ILE A 81 10.29 -20.18 14.95
N ALA A 82 10.36 -19.40 13.87
CA ALA A 82 11.63 -19.09 13.20
C ALA A 82 12.62 -18.36 14.12
N VAL A 83 12.15 -17.42 14.95
CA VAL A 83 13.00 -16.69 15.91
C VAL A 83 13.52 -17.61 17.03
N ASN A 84 12.71 -18.54 17.53
CA ASN A 84 13.12 -19.48 18.58
C ASN A 84 14.09 -20.57 18.10
N LEU A 85 14.35 -20.66 16.79
CA LEU A 85 15.30 -21.60 16.19
C LEU A 85 16.68 -20.98 15.89
N ILE A 86 16.86 -19.68 16.15
CA ILE A 86 18.11 -18.93 16.00
C ILE A 86 18.73 -18.71 17.37
#